data_AF-A0A2S8FYU0-F1
#
_entry.id   AF-A0A2S8FYU0-F1
#
_cell.length_a   1.000
_cell.length_b   1.000
_cell.length_c   1.000
_cell.angle_alpha   90.00
_cell.angle_beta   90.00
_cell.angle_gamma   90.00
#
_symmetry.space_group_name_H-M   'P 1'
#
loop_
_entity.id
_entity.type
_entity.pdbx_description
1 polymer ?
#
loop_
_entity_poly.entity_id
_entity_poly.type
_entity_poly.pdbx_seq_one_letter_code
_entity_poly.pdbx_strand_id
1 'polypeptide(L)'
;MPGASQVAEANDAHALVELLLKDGWQVGPDGMDVVRRGKVTAQQLRDPDVFYATGLAFLRHHQYDEAAAAFAAAIEVDDKHYPSWRGLIWVRTLQEKFDTALVQVMRLGKGMPTSELNGTDETEVVETIRMLGRLFGFYEGPRSGDVSSALVQRARDAITPALVGKRQVEFDNNFQDVTTLFTASTSEQQDAKDDALQKEQMQKMQTEQEIAIRRKQIEIDKQQASDRIDQLRSDWAQEQQKFDQAEAPLNVSIGQLEAQQRVIRRELSLLVDDIFRLNEELNKTKEPTRRDRLQREIFRLERLVNNYERDLTLVQAEGRRLTSGRDVLRTRRLQTQQQFEAEIKQNNDRKQDLDRAEKRVDLEARRNNRPAVGNTAKVRVLSAKASSLRTYADFPLEVERLTLLGK
;
A
#
# COMPACT_ATOMS: atom_id res chain seq x y z
N MET A 1 -19.67 13.73 -44.16
CA MET A 1 -18.40 13.69 -44.89
C MET A 1 -18.36 14.76 -45.97
N PRO A 2 -17.92 15.97 -45.64
CA PRO A 2 -17.23 16.87 -46.56
C PRO A 2 -15.78 17.03 -46.08
N GLY A 3 -14.76 16.70 -46.88
CA GLY A 3 -13.36 16.87 -46.43
C GLY A 3 -12.27 16.24 -47.29
N ALA A 4 -12.62 15.39 -48.26
CA ALA A 4 -11.65 14.83 -49.20
C ALA A 4 -11.30 15.82 -50.35
N SER A 5 -12.27 16.58 -50.87
CA SER A 5 -12.06 17.47 -52.04
C SER A 5 -11.48 18.86 -51.74
N GLN A 6 -11.59 19.40 -50.52
CA GLN A 6 -11.24 20.80 -50.29
C GLN A 6 -9.73 21.08 -50.18
N VAL A 7 -8.90 20.10 -49.82
CA VAL A 7 -7.45 20.32 -49.67
C VAL A 7 -6.72 20.36 -51.02
N ALA A 8 -7.31 19.77 -52.07
CA ALA A 8 -6.73 19.73 -53.41
C ALA A 8 -7.05 20.99 -54.25
N GLU A 9 -7.95 21.86 -53.80
CA GLU A 9 -8.36 23.08 -54.52
C GLU A 9 -7.79 24.38 -53.94
N ALA A 10 -7.11 24.32 -52.78
CA ALA A 10 -6.43 25.48 -52.20
C ALA A 10 -5.08 25.73 -52.91
N ASN A 11 -5.13 26.23 -54.16
CA ASN A 11 -3.97 26.77 -54.87
C ASN A 11 -3.55 28.16 -54.35
N ASP A 12 -4.26 28.68 -53.35
CA ASP A 12 -4.05 29.97 -52.72
C ASP A 12 -3.49 29.80 -51.31
N ALA A 13 -2.44 30.55 -50.99
CA ALA A 13 -1.74 30.52 -49.70
C ALA A 13 -2.68 30.88 -48.55
N HIS A 14 -3.53 31.90 -48.73
CA HIS A 14 -4.48 32.33 -47.70
C HIS A 14 -5.52 31.24 -47.40
N ALA A 15 -6.11 30.64 -48.44
CA ALA A 15 -7.06 29.53 -48.27
C ALA A 15 -6.44 28.33 -47.52
N LEU A 16 -5.16 28.03 -47.77
CA LEU A 16 -4.46 26.95 -47.07
C LEU A 16 -4.14 27.30 -45.61
N VAL A 17 -3.75 28.55 -45.31
CA VAL A 17 -3.59 29.04 -43.93
C VAL A 17 -4.90 28.89 -43.15
N GLU A 18 -6.02 29.32 -43.72
CA GLU A 18 -7.32 29.16 -43.08
C GLU A 18 -7.67 27.69 -42.80
N LEU A 19 -7.47 26.82 -43.80
CA LEU A 19 -7.74 25.39 -43.67
C LEU A 19 -6.90 24.76 -42.55
N LEU A 20 -5.60 25.07 -42.49
CA LEU A 20 -4.69 24.57 -41.45
C LEU A 20 -5.06 25.06 -40.06
N LEU A 21 -5.46 26.32 -39.92
CA LEU A 21 -5.73 26.96 -38.63
C LEU A 21 -7.20 26.83 -38.19
N LYS A 22 -8.14 26.41 -39.04
CA LYS A 22 -9.52 26.11 -38.67
C LYS A 22 -9.73 24.61 -38.51
N ASP A 23 -9.47 23.85 -39.57
CA ASP A 23 -9.76 22.41 -39.61
C ASP A 23 -8.57 21.60 -39.10
N GLY A 24 -7.35 21.96 -39.50
CA GLY A 24 -6.12 21.33 -38.99
C GLY A 24 -5.86 21.57 -37.50
N TRP A 25 -6.44 22.62 -36.92
CA TRP A 25 -6.29 22.99 -35.52
C TRP A 25 -7.06 22.09 -34.54
N GLN A 26 -8.05 21.35 -35.05
CA GLN A 26 -8.84 20.44 -34.22
C GLN A 26 -7.97 19.25 -33.79
N VAL A 27 -7.83 19.04 -32.47
CA VAL A 27 -7.03 17.92 -31.93
C VAL A 27 -7.74 16.60 -32.23
N GLY A 28 -7.07 15.72 -32.98
CA GLY A 28 -7.65 14.46 -33.44
C GLY A 28 -7.05 13.98 -34.76
N PRO A 29 -7.39 12.76 -35.20
CA PRO A 29 -6.87 12.18 -36.44
C PRO A 29 -7.27 13.00 -37.66
N ASP A 30 -8.51 13.48 -37.72
CA ASP A 30 -9.03 14.24 -38.88
C ASP A 30 -8.27 15.56 -39.07
N GLY A 31 -8.06 16.32 -37.99
CA GLY A 31 -7.27 17.56 -38.03
C GLY A 31 -5.81 17.28 -38.38
N MET A 32 -5.21 16.21 -37.84
CA MET A 32 -3.85 15.81 -38.18
C MET A 32 -3.72 15.43 -39.66
N ASP A 33 -4.72 14.78 -40.25
CA ASP A 33 -4.70 14.44 -41.68
C ASP A 33 -4.85 15.68 -42.58
N VAL A 34 -5.55 16.72 -42.12
CA VAL A 34 -5.53 18.04 -42.78
C VAL A 34 -4.13 18.64 -42.73
N VAL A 35 -3.47 18.65 -41.56
CA VAL A 35 -2.12 19.22 -41.41
C VAL A 35 -1.07 18.47 -42.25
N ARG A 36 -1.13 17.14 -42.30
CA ARG A 36 -0.22 16.33 -43.13
C ARG A 36 -0.36 16.60 -44.62
N ARG A 37 -1.60 16.70 -45.11
CA ARG A 37 -1.87 17.05 -46.51
C ARG A 37 -1.43 18.49 -46.80
N GLY A 38 -1.79 19.42 -45.91
CA GLY A 38 -1.42 20.82 -46.04
C GLY A 38 0.10 21.04 -46.05
N LYS A 39 0.88 20.25 -45.31
CA LYS A 39 2.36 20.28 -45.36
C LYS A 39 2.90 20.01 -46.78
N VAL A 40 2.30 19.07 -47.52
CA VAL A 40 2.72 18.76 -48.90
C VAL A 40 2.44 19.94 -49.81
N THR A 41 1.25 20.54 -49.69
CA THR A 41 0.86 21.73 -50.47
C THR A 41 1.73 22.94 -50.09
N ALA A 42 2.09 23.11 -48.81
CA ALA A 42 2.98 24.17 -48.35
C ALA A 42 4.35 24.15 -49.06
N GLN A 43 4.91 22.95 -49.29
CA GLN A 43 6.17 22.79 -50.02
C GLN A 43 6.08 23.27 -51.47
N GLN A 44 4.90 23.20 -52.08
CA GLN A 44 4.67 23.66 -53.45
C GLN A 44 4.51 25.18 -53.51
N LEU A 45 3.75 25.76 -52.58
CA LEU A 45 3.48 27.21 -52.55
C LEU A 45 4.71 28.04 -52.14
N ARG A 46 5.61 27.48 -51.32
CA ARG A 46 6.80 28.16 -50.79
C ARG A 46 6.48 29.53 -50.16
N ASP A 47 5.41 29.56 -49.37
CA ASP A 47 4.97 30.76 -48.65
C ASP A 47 5.32 30.63 -47.14
N PRO A 48 5.94 31.65 -46.52
CA PRO A 48 6.38 31.57 -45.13
C PRO A 48 5.22 31.52 -44.13
N ASP A 49 4.10 32.20 -44.40
CA ASP A 49 2.91 32.19 -43.52
C ASP A 49 2.24 30.81 -43.57
N VAL A 50 2.22 30.14 -44.73
CA VAL A 50 1.71 28.77 -44.87
C VAL A 50 2.56 27.77 -44.07
N PHE A 51 3.90 27.86 -44.16
CA PHE A 51 4.79 27.02 -43.37
C PHE A 51 4.67 27.29 -41.88
N TYR A 52 4.51 28.56 -41.49
CA TYR A 52 4.29 28.95 -40.10
C TYR A 52 2.97 28.39 -39.56
N ALA A 53 1.86 28.55 -40.29
CA ALA A 53 0.56 27.96 -39.95
C ALA A 53 0.63 26.44 -39.82
N THR A 54 1.37 25.78 -40.72
CA THR A 54 1.64 24.33 -40.65
C THR A 54 2.38 23.98 -39.35
N GLY A 55 3.41 24.75 -38.98
CA GLY A 55 4.17 24.56 -37.75
C GLY A 55 3.32 24.75 -36.50
N LEU A 56 2.47 25.77 -36.44
CA LEU A 56 1.54 25.99 -35.32
C LEU A 56 0.55 24.84 -35.18
N ALA A 57 0.00 24.33 -36.29
CA ALA A 57 -0.92 23.22 -36.26
C ALA A 57 -0.23 21.92 -35.78
N PHE A 58 0.97 21.60 -36.26
CA PHE A 58 1.76 20.48 -35.72
C PHE A 58 2.04 20.65 -34.21
N LEU A 59 2.35 21.87 -33.79
CA LEU A 59 2.62 22.18 -32.39
C LEU A 59 1.38 21.97 -31.49
N ARG A 60 0.19 22.30 -32.00
CA ARG A 60 -1.10 22.03 -31.34
C ARG A 60 -1.36 20.53 -31.13
N HIS A 61 -0.86 19.70 -32.02
CA HIS A 61 -0.89 18.22 -31.96
C HIS A 61 0.33 17.60 -31.27
N HIS A 62 1.18 18.41 -30.62
CA HIS A 62 2.41 17.98 -29.95
C HIS A 62 3.42 17.25 -30.85
N GLN A 63 3.37 17.48 -32.18
CA GLN A 63 4.32 16.95 -33.15
C GLN A 63 5.51 17.91 -33.28
N TYR A 64 6.40 17.88 -32.29
CA TYR A 64 7.44 18.91 -32.12
C TYR A 64 8.52 18.90 -33.22
N ASP A 65 8.94 17.73 -33.71
CA ASP A 65 9.97 17.69 -34.76
C ASP A 65 9.43 18.17 -36.11
N GLU A 66 8.17 17.86 -36.42
CA GLU A 66 7.47 18.34 -37.60
C GLU A 66 7.20 19.84 -37.52
N ALA A 67 6.79 20.34 -36.35
CA ALA A 67 6.63 21.78 -36.11
C ALA A 67 7.95 22.53 -36.32
N ALA A 68 9.04 22.03 -35.74
CA ALA A 68 10.37 22.61 -35.92
C ALA A 68 10.82 22.59 -37.39
N ALA A 69 10.55 21.51 -38.13
CA ALA A 69 10.87 21.44 -39.55
C ALA A 69 10.06 22.43 -40.39
N ALA A 70 8.77 22.62 -40.08
CA ALA A 70 7.92 23.60 -40.76
C ALA A 70 8.38 25.03 -40.48
N PHE A 71 8.72 25.37 -39.23
CA PHE A 71 9.28 26.68 -38.91
C PHE A 71 10.65 26.93 -39.57
N ALA A 72 11.51 25.92 -39.65
CA ALA A 72 12.78 26.03 -40.36
C ALA A 72 12.57 26.29 -41.86
N ALA A 73 11.59 25.64 -42.50
CA ALA A 73 11.24 25.88 -43.89
C ALA A 73 10.70 27.31 -44.13
N ALA A 74 9.89 27.84 -43.21
CA ALA A 74 9.45 29.23 -43.28
C ALA A 74 10.62 30.22 -43.24
N ILE A 75 11.61 29.98 -42.36
CA ILE A 75 12.83 30.78 -42.23
C ILE A 75 13.71 30.70 -43.48
N GLU A 76 13.75 29.54 -44.16
CA GLU A 76 14.48 29.40 -45.43
C GLU A 76 13.86 30.19 -46.57
N VAL A 77 12.54 30.37 -46.56
CA VAL A 77 11.81 31.20 -47.53
C VAL A 77 11.99 32.68 -47.20
N ASP A 78 11.80 33.06 -45.94
CA ASP A 78 11.99 34.42 -45.44
C ASP A 78 12.74 34.42 -44.11
N ASP A 79 14.03 34.79 -44.17
CA ASP A 79 14.91 34.83 -42.99
C ASP A 79 14.50 35.94 -42.00
N LYS A 80 13.62 36.88 -42.41
CA LYS A 80 13.02 37.91 -41.55
C LYS A 80 11.65 37.51 -40.99
N HIS A 81 11.20 36.28 -41.21
CA HIS A 81 9.95 35.78 -40.67
C HIS A 81 10.06 35.47 -39.16
N TYR A 82 10.08 36.52 -38.34
CA TYR A 82 10.26 36.47 -36.89
C TYR A 82 9.32 35.51 -36.15
N PRO A 83 8.01 35.38 -36.49
CA PRO A 83 7.14 34.40 -35.84
C PRO A 83 7.65 32.95 -35.96
N SER A 84 8.23 32.58 -37.11
CA SER A 84 8.81 31.24 -37.29
C SER A 84 10.11 31.04 -36.52
N TRP A 85 10.96 32.06 -36.42
CA TRP A 85 12.10 32.03 -35.50
C TRP A 85 11.66 31.80 -34.06
N ARG A 86 10.62 32.52 -33.63
CA ARG A 86 10.04 32.37 -32.30
C ARG A 86 9.56 30.94 -32.06
N GLY A 87 8.76 30.40 -32.97
CA GLY A 87 8.26 29.03 -32.90
C GLY A 87 9.37 27.99 -32.87
N LEU A 88 10.38 28.10 -33.76
CA LEU A 88 11.48 27.15 -33.85
C LEU A 88 12.30 27.09 -32.56
N ILE A 89 12.72 28.25 -32.04
CA ILE A 89 13.54 28.31 -30.83
C ILE A 89 12.74 27.74 -29.65
N TRP A 90 11.49 28.16 -29.48
CA TRP A 90 10.65 27.69 -28.39
C TRP A 90 10.42 26.17 -28.42
N VAL A 91 10.14 25.60 -29.60
CA VAL A 91 9.97 24.15 -29.76
C VAL A 91 11.26 23.39 -29.43
N ARG A 92 12.42 23.89 -29.87
CA ARG A 92 13.70 23.26 -29.52
C ARG A 92 13.98 23.32 -28.02
N THR A 93 13.61 24.42 -27.36
CA THR A 93 13.68 24.52 -25.89
C THR A 93 12.73 23.54 -25.20
N LEU A 94 11.49 23.38 -25.69
CA LEU A 94 10.54 22.39 -25.15
C LEU A 94 11.03 20.95 -25.29
N GLN A 95 11.75 20.65 -26.37
CA GLN A 95 12.37 19.34 -26.60
C GLN A 95 13.64 19.12 -25.76
N GLU A 96 13.99 20.05 -24.86
CA GLU A 96 15.24 20.06 -24.09
C GLU A 96 16.50 20.03 -24.97
N LYS A 97 16.39 20.43 -26.25
CA LYS A 97 17.51 20.57 -27.20
C LYS A 97 18.13 21.96 -27.09
N PHE A 98 18.56 22.34 -25.89
CA PHE A 98 18.98 23.71 -25.55
C PHE A 98 20.13 24.23 -26.42
N ASP A 99 21.14 23.42 -26.68
CA ASP A 99 22.27 23.82 -27.54
C ASP A 99 21.80 24.15 -28.95
N THR A 100 20.88 23.36 -29.50
CA THR A 100 20.30 23.61 -30.83
C THR A 100 19.47 24.90 -30.82
N ALA A 101 18.68 25.14 -29.78
CA ALA A 101 17.91 26.37 -29.63
C ALA A 101 18.83 27.60 -29.60
N LEU A 102 19.91 27.56 -28.82
CA LEU A 102 20.89 28.66 -28.73
C LEU A 102 21.64 28.91 -30.04
N VAL A 103 21.91 27.85 -30.83
CA VAL A 103 22.44 28.01 -32.19
C VAL A 103 21.45 28.75 -33.09
N GLN A 104 20.16 28.47 -32.99
CA GLN A 104 19.14 29.23 -33.72
C GLN A 104 19.05 30.68 -33.25
N VAL A 105 19.17 30.95 -31.94
CA VAL A 105 19.26 32.32 -31.40
C VAL A 105 20.45 33.08 -31.99
N MET A 106 21.63 32.45 -32.06
CA MET A 106 22.82 33.07 -32.68
C MET A 106 22.62 33.38 -34.16
N ARG A 107 21.93 32.50 -34.90
CA ARG A 107 21.63 32.73 -36.32
C ARG A 107 20.64 33.88 -36.49
N LEU A 108 19.57 33.90 -35.70
CA LEU A 108 18.59 34.99 -35.66
C LEU A 108 19.26 36.35 -35.34
N GLY A 109 20.12 36.40 -34.31
CA GLY A 109 20.78 37.64 -33.89
C GLY A 109 21.59 38.31 -35.00
N LYS A 110 22.22 37.53 -35.89
CA LYS A 110 22.96 38.06 -37.06
C LYS A 110 22.05 38.75 -38.09
N GLY A 111 20.79 38.34 -38.19
CA GLY A 111 19.81 38.90 -39.13
C GLY A 111 18.94 40.01 -38.53
N MET A 112 19.05 40.27 -37.23
CA MET A 112 18.25 41.30 -36.56
C MET A 112 18.74 42.73 -36.89
N PRO A 113 17.81 43.69 -37.04
CA PRO A 113 18.17 45.08 -37.29
C PRO A 113 18.85 45.70 -36.06
N THR A 114 19.96 46.41 -36.27
CA THR A 114 20.72 47.09 -35.19
C THR A 114 20.20 48.51 -34.88
N SER A 115 19.11 48.92 -35.52
CA SER A 115 18.40 50.18 -35.27
C SER A 115 16.91 49.91 -35.09
N GLU A 116 16.22 50.84 -34.42
CA GLU A 116 14.76 50.81 -34.32
C GLU A 116 14.14 50.94 -35.72
N LEU A 117 13.13 50.12 -36.00
CA LEU A 117 12.30 50.16 -37.19
C LEU A 117 11.01 50.96 -36.88
N ASN A 118 10.24 51.25 -37.93
CA ASN A 118 8.94 51.89 -37.79
C ASN A 118 7.80 50.91 -38.07
N GLY A 119 6.68 51.04 -37.36
CA GLY A 119 5.44 50.31 -37.67
C GLY A 119 5.41 48.86 -37.17
N THR A 120 4.86 47.98 -38.02
CA THR A 120 4.60 46.56 -37.70
C THR A 120 5.87 45.75 -37.49
N ASP A 121 6.92 46.04 -38.27
CA ASP A 121 8.18 45.29 -38.22
C ASP A 121 8.88 45.45 -36.86
N GLU A 122 8.81 46.65 -36.28
CA GLU A 122 9.35 46.89 -34.93
C GLU A 122 8.59 46.08 -33.87
N THR A 123 7.27 45.91 -34.04
CA THR A 123 6.44 45.15 -33.11
C THR A 123 6.87 43.68 -33.08
N GLU A 124 7.10 43.08 -34.26
CA GLU A 124 7.56 41.68 -34.36
C GLU A 124 8.96 41.48 -33.78
N VAL A 125 9.87 42.44 -33.99
CA VAL A 125 11.20 42.40 -33.38
C VAL A 125 11.08 42.51 -31.86
N VAL A 126 10.28 43.44 -31.33
CA VAL A 126 10.08 43.58 -29.89
C VAL A 126 9.47 42.32 -29.27
N GLU A 127 8.46 41.70 -29.88
CA GLU A 127 7.90 40.43 -29.39
C GLU A 127 8.92 39.30 -29.37
N THR A 128 9.80 39.26 -30.38
CA THR A 128 10.92 38.32 -30.42
C THR A 128 11.91 38.57 -29.30
N ILE A 129 12.27 39.83 -29.06
CA ILE A 129 13.17 40.23 -27.97
C ILE A 129 12.58 39.91 -26.60
N ARG A 130 11.28 40.16 -26.38
CA ARG A 130 10.57 39.79 -25.14
C ARG A 130 10.69 38.30 -24.87
N MET A 131 10.39 37.47 -25.86
CA MET A 131 10.47 36.02 -25.70
C MET A 131 11.90 35.54 -25.48
N LEU A 132 12.90 36.11 -26.19
CA LEU A 132 14.31 35.82 -25.93
C LEU A 132 14.69 36.19 -24.49
N GLY A 133 14.26 37.34 -23.97
CA GLY A 133 14.47 37.72 -22.56
C GLY A 133 13.99 36.64 -21.59
N ARG A 134 12.77 36.12 -21.79
CA ARG A 134 12.23 35.01 -20.99
C ARG A 134 13.06 33.73 -21.13
N LEU A 135 13.48 33.38 -22.34
CA LEU A 135 14.28 32.19 -22.59
C LEU A 135 15.67 32.27 -21.95
N PHE A 136 16.34 33.42 -22.01
CA PHE A 136 17.61 33.64 -21.32
C PHE A 136 17.43 33.54 -19.80
N GLY A 137 16.36 34.12 -19.25
CA GLY A 137 16.03 33.96 -17.83
C GLY A 137 15.80 32.51 -17.45
N PHE A 138 15.18 31.72 -18.35
CA PHE A 138 14.96 30.30 -18.16
C PHE A 138 16.27 29.48 -18.19
N TYR A 139 17.17 29.78 -19.13
CA TYR A 139 18.47 29.11 -19.24
C TYR A 139 19.41 29.45 -18.09
N GLU A 140 19.41 30.69 -17.60
CA GLU A 140 20.29 31.13 -16.50
C GLU A 140 19.71 30.85 -15.11
N GLY A 141 18.40 30.59 -15.01
CA GLY A 141 17.73 30.21 -13.77
C GLY A 141 17.37 28.72 -13.74
N PRO A 142 16.10 28.34 -14.03
CA PRO A 142 15.57 26.98 -13.96
C PRO A 142 16.44 25.88 -14.58
N ARG A 143 17.13 26.16 -15.69
CA ARG A 143 17.92 25.19 -16.46
C ARG A 143 19.42 25.48 -16.51
N SER A 144 19.92 26.29 -15.59
CA SER A 144 21.35 26.66 -15.51
C SER A 144 22.31 25.46 -15.39
N GLY A 145 21.86 24.34 -14.83
CA GLY A 145 22.64 23.10 -14.76
C GLY A 145 22.64 22.27 -16.04
N ASP A 146 21.66 22.47 -16.94
CA ASP A 146 21.47 21.67 -18.15
C ASP A 146 22.06 22.34 -19.40
N VAL A 147 22.46 23.61 -19.30
CA VAL A 147 22.91 24.42 -20.43
C VAL A 147 24.30 25.00 -20.17
N SER A 148 25.18 24.96 -21.18
CA SER A 148 26.50 25.57 -21.07
C SER A 148 26.42 27.10 -20.92
N SER A 149 26.89 27.64 -19.80
CA SER A 149 26.96 29.09 -19.58
C SER A 149 27.72 29.84 -20.67
N ALA A 150 28.78 29.23 -21.22
CA ALA A 150 29.54 29.80 -22.34
C ALA A 150 28.71 29.88 -23.63
N LEU A 151 27.84 28.89 -23.89
CA LEU A 151 26.97 28.90 -25.06
C LEU A 151 25.83 29.92 -24.90
N VAL A 152 25.26 30.01 -23.70
CA VAL A 152 24.27 31.05 -23.36
C VAL A 152 24.88 32.43 -23.57
N GLN A 153 26.08 32.69 -23.04
CA GLN A 153 26.74 33.99 -23.20
C GLN A 153 26.99 34.32 -24.68
N ARG A 154 27.50 33.38 -25.48
CA ARG A 154 27.70 33.60 -26.93
C ARG A 154 26.39 33.90 -27.66
N ALA A 155 25.30 33.23 -27.29
CA ALA A 155 23.99 33.51 -27.87
C ALA A 155 23.46 34.89 -27.47
N ARG A 156 23.70 35.32 -26.23
CA ARG A 156 23.37 36.67 -25.75
C ARG A 156 24.19 37.71 -26.52
N ASP A 157 25.50 37.52 -26.64
CA ASP A 157 26.39 38.42 -27.38
C ASP A 157 25.97 38.59 -28.85
N ALA A 158 25.44 37.52 -29.47
CA ALA A 158 24.96 37.54 -30.85
C ALA A 158 23.70 38.40 -31.05
N ILE A 159 22.87 38.59 -30.03
CA ILE A 159 21.66 39.43 -30.10
C ILE A 159 21.89 40.85 -29.54
N THR A 160 22.94 41.07 -28.75
CA THR A 160 23.25 42.36 -28.12
C THR A 160 23.22 43.55 -29.09
N PRO A 161 23.77 43.47 -30.32
CA PRO A 161 23.71 44.60 -31.26
C PRO A 161 22.28 45.03 -31.66
N ALA A 162 21.29 44.13 -31.52
CA ALA A 162 19.89 44.41 -31.81
C ALA A 162 19.11 44.95 -30.59
N LEU A 163 19.70 44.91 -29.39
CA LEU A 163 19.11 45.41 -28.15
C LEU A 163 19.32 46.92 -28.00
N VAL A 164 18.63 47.69 -28.82
CA VAL A 164 18.67 49.17 -28.80
C VAL A 164 17.37 49.74 -28.22
N GLY A 165 17.49 50.89 -27.54
CA GLY A 165 16.34 51.68 -27.07
C GLY A 165 15.30 50.86 -26.30
N LYS A 166 14.08 50.80 -26.83
CA LYS A 166 12.96 50.06 -26.21
C LYS A 166 13.22 48.56 -26.12
N ARG A 167 13.95 47.97 -27.06
CA ARG A 167 14.18 46.51 -27.11
C ARG A 167 15.01 46.01 -25.93
N GLN A 168 16.03 46.76 -25.53
CA GLN A 168 16.85 46.42 -24.35
C GLN A 168 15.98 46.38 -23.09
N VAL A 169 15.13 47.39 -22.89
CA VAL A 169 14.22 47.46 -21.74
C VAL A 169 13.26 46.28 -21.72
N GLU A 170 12.70 45.91 -22.87
CA GLU A 170 11.78 44.77 -22.99
C GLU A 170 12.48 43.43 -22.76
N PHE A 171 13.72 43.27 -23.22
CA PHE A 171 14.56 42.11 -22.93
C PHE A 171 14.80 41.97 -21.42
N ASP A 172 15.30 43.03 -20.79
CA ASP A 172 15.67 43.04 -19.38
C ASP A 172 14.46 42.79 -18.48
N ASN A 173 13.32 43.44 -18.75
CA ASN A 173 12.10 43.22 -17.99
C ASN A 173 11.66 41.76 -18.02
N ASN A 174 11.59 41.16 -19.21
CA ASN A 174 11.15 39.77 -19.36
C ASN A 174 12.17 38.76 -18.80
N PHE A 175 13.46 39.09 -18.83
CA PHE A 175 14.51 38.32 -18.16
C PHE A 175 14.36 38.37 -16.63
N GLN A 176 14.14 39.58 -16.08
CA GLN A 176 13.95 39.79 -14.64
C GLN A 176 12.67 39.11 -14.14
N ASP A 177 11.60 39.11 -14.92
CA ASP A 177 10.33 38.46 -14.59
C ASP A 177 10.53 36.96 -14.37
N VAL A 178 11.24 36.29 -15.29
CA VAL A 178 11.54 34.85 -15.15
C VAL A 178 12.41 34.57 -13.94
N THR A 179 13.43 35.40 -13.72
CA THR A 179 14.32 35.27 -12.54
C THR A 179 13.54 35.42 -11.23
N THR A 180 12.63 36.40 -11.17
CA THR A 180 11.78 36.67 -10.01
C THR A 180 10.81 35.52 -9.76
N LEU A 181 10.13 35.04 -10.80
CA LEU A 181 9.21 33.91 -10.72
C LEU A 181 9.92 32.62 -10.30
N PHE A 182 11.13 32.38 -10.80
CA PHE A 182 11.92 31.20 -10.44
C PHE A 182 12.37 31.25 -8.98
N THR A 183 12.83 32.41 -8.51
CA THR A 183 13.22 32.62 -7.10
C THR A 183 12.03 32.38 -6.17
N ALA A 184 10.87 32.96 -6.50
CA ALA A 184 9.63 32.76 -5.74
C ALA A 184 9.19 31.28 -5.73
N SER A 185 9.22 30.61 -6.89
CA SER A 185 8.83 29.20 -7.01
C SER A 185 9.76 28.27 -6.25
N THR A 186 11.06 28.55 -6.25
CA THR A 186 12.07 27.77 -5.51
C THR A 186 11.91 27.95 -4.00
N SER A 187 11.64 29.19 -3.55
CA SER A 187 11.31 29.46 -2.15
C SER A 187 10.06 28.70 -1.73
N GLU A 188 8.97 28.78 -2.51
CA GLU A 188 7.71 28.07 -2.21
C GLU A 188 7.92 26.55 -2.17
N GLN A 189 8.74 26.01 -3.07
CA GLN A 189 9.10 24.58 -3.07
C GLN A 189 9.86 24.21 -1.80
N GLN A 190 10.82 25.02 -1.37
CA GLN A 190 11.60 24.79 -0.17
C GLN A 190 10.74 24.88 1.09
N ASP A 191 9.90 25.91 1.20
CA ASP A 191 8.94 26.07 2.30
C ASP A 191 7.98 24.87 2.36
N ALA A 192 7.43 24.44 1.21
CA ALA A 192 6.56 23.27 1.14
C ALA A 192 7.26 21.96 1.54
N LYS A 193 8.57 21.85 1.27
CA LYS A 193 9.39 20.71 1.67
C LYS A 193 9.68 20.73 3.17
N ASP A 194 10.00 21.88 3.73
CA ASP A 194 10.28 22.03 5.16
C ASP A 194 9.01 21.82 5.99
N ASP A 195 7.87 22.37 5.55
CA ASP A 195 6.55 22.08 6.12
C ASP A 195 6.22 20.59 6.09
N ALA A 196 6.52 19.92 4.98
CA ALA A 196 6.28 18.49 4.85
C ALA A 196 7.17 17.68 5.79
N LEU A 197 8.45 18.06 5.92
CA LEU A 197 9.38 17.43 6.85
C LEU A 197 8.91 17.60 8.31
N GLN A 198 8.52 18.81 8.71
CA GLN A 198 8.01 19.08 10.06
C GLN A 198 6.75 18.27 10.35
N LYS A 199 5.79 18.24 9.42
CA LYS A 199 4.56 17.44 9.58
C LYS A 199 4.86 15.95 9.69
N GLU A 200 5.76 15.43 8.86
CA GLU A 200 6.17 14.03 8.91
C GLU A 200 6.87 13.69 10.24
N GLN A 201 7.73 14.59 10.76
CA GLN A 201 8.37 14.43 12.07
C GLN A 201 7.37 14.45 13.22
N MET A 202 6.40 15.37 13.21
CA MET A 202 5.34 15.44 14.22
C MET A 202 4.49 14.15 14.23
N GLN A 203 4.11 13.66 13.05
CA GLN A 203 3.38 12.40 12.93
C GLN A 203 4.21 11.21 13.43
N LYS A 204 5.52 11.20 13.17
CA LYS A 204 6.43 10.16 13.69
C LYS A 204 6.47 10.16 15.20
N MET A 205 6.58 11.32 15.84
CA MET A 205 6.58 11.41 17.31
C MET A 205 5.25 10.92 17.91
N GLN A 206 4.11 11.28 17.30
CA GLN A 206 2.80 10.80 17.73
C GLN A 206 2.69 9.27 17.60
N THR A 207 3.09 8.74 16.45
CA THR A 207 3.09 7.30 16.19
C THR A 207 4.02 6.55 17.14
N GLU A 208 5.17 7.13 17.49
CA GLU A 208 6.11 6.56 18.46
C GLU A 208 5.51 6.49 19.87
N GLN A 209 4.80 7.54 20.31
CA GLN A 209 4.07 7.53 21.58
C GLN A 209 2.98 6.45 21.59
N GLU A 210 2.20 6.32 20.51
CA GLU A 210 1.19 5.26 20.39
C GLU A 210 1.80 3.86 20.43
N ILE A 211 2.91 3.65 19.72
CA ILE A 211 3.68 2.40 19.74
C ILE A 211 4.15 2.07 21.16
N ALA A 212 4.67 3.07 21.89
CA ALA A 212 5.13 2.89 23.26
C ALA A 212 3.98 2.50 24.21
N ILE A 213 2.81 3.13 24.07
CA ILE A 213 1.61 2.78 24.84
C ILE A 213 1.16 1.35 24.52
N ARG A 214 1.09 0.98 23.24
CA ARG A 214 0.69 -0.37 22.81
C ARG A 214 1.65 -1.45 23.32
N ARG A 215 2.97 -1.21 23.29
CA ARG A 215 3.97 -2.13 23.87
C ARG A 215 3.73 -2.36 25.35
N LYS A 216 3.52 -1.28 26.12
CA LYS A 216 3.21 -1.39 27.56
C LYS A 216 1.94 -2.19 27.81
N GLN A 217 0.88 -1.96 27.02
CA GLN A 217 -0.36 -2.71 27.17
C GLN A 217 -0.19 -4.20 26.86
N ILE A 218 0.53 -4.54 25.77
CA ILE A 218 0.82 -5.94 25.42
C ILE A 218 1.59 -6.63 26.55
N GLU A 219 2.57 -5.94 27.14
CA GLU A 219 3.35 -6.49 28.26
C GLU A 219 2.49 -6.75 29.51
N ILE A 220 1.63 -5.80 29.87
CA ILE A 220 0.65 -5.97 30.96
C ILE A 220 -0.26 -7.17 30.70
N ASP A 221 -0.82 -7.28 29.49
CA ASP A 221 -1.72 -8.36 29.12
C ASP A 221 -1.02 -9.73 29.14
N LYS A 222 0.26 -9.79 28.74
CA LYS A 222 1.08 -11.00 28.82
C LYS A 222 1.29 -11.44 30.26
N GLN A 223 1.62 -10.48 31.14
CA GLN A 223 1.79 -10.75 32.56
C GLN A 223 0.49 -11.28 33.17
N GLN A 224 -0.64 -10.62 32.91
CA GLN A 224 -1.96 -11.05 33.39
C GLN A 224 -2.33 -12.47 32.90
N ALA A 225 -2.05 -12.78 31.64
CA ALA A 225 -2.29 -14.13 31.10
C ALA A 225 -1.40 -15.19 31.80
N SER A 226 -0.15 -14.84 32.10
CA SER A 226 0.78 -15.72 32.83
C SER A 226 0.32 -15.95 34.27
N ASP A 227 0.00 -14.88 35.00
CA ASP A 227 -0.48 -14.96 36.37
C ASP A 227 -1.78 -15.79 36.47
N ARG A 228 -2.67 -15.65 35.46
CA ARG A 228 -3.90 -16.44 35.40
C ARG A 228 -3.64 -17.93 35.17
N ILE A 229 -2.67 -18.29 34.32
CA ILE A 229 -2.27 -19.68 34.11
C ILE A 229 -1.73 -20.28 35.41
N ASP A 230 -0.88 -19.55 36.13
CA ASP A 230 -0.30 -20.03 37.39
C ASP A 230 -1.36 -20.17 38.49
N GLN A 231 -2.31 -19.24 38.55
CA GLN A 231 -3.48 -19.37 39.43
C GLN A 231 -4.31 -20.61 39.12
N LEU A 232 -4.66 -20.84 37.84
CA LEU A 232 -5.45 -22.01 37.42
C LEU A 232 -4.74 -23.33 37.75
N ARG A 233 -3.42 -23.39 37.64
CA ARG A 233 -2.61 -24.56 38.02
C ARG A 233 -2.65 -24.81 39.53
N SER A 234 -2.54 -23.75 40.33
CA SER A 234 -2.65 -23.82 41.79
C SER A 234 -4.04 -24.30 42.22
N ASP A 235 -5.09 -23.72 41.64
CA ASP A 235 -6.49 -24.08 41.92
C ASP A 235 -6.77 -25.53 41.54
N TRP A 236 -6.28 -25.98 40.38
CA TRP A 236 -6.37 -27.40 39.98
C TRP A 236 -5.68 -28.33 40.96
N ALA A 237 -4.47 -27.99 41.44
CA ALA A 237 -3.75 -28.81 42.41
C ALA A 237 -4.53 -28.95 43.74
N GLN A 238 -5.20 -27.88 44.18
CA GLN A 238 -6.06 -27.91 45.37
C GLN A 238 -7.31 -28.78 45.14
N GLU A 239 -7.99 -28.64 44.01
CA GLU A 239 -9.15 -29.48 43.66
C GLU A 239 -8.77 -30.96 43.53
N GLN A 240 -7.61 -31.25 42.95
CA GLN A 240 -7.08 -32.60 42.87
C GLN A 240 -6.91 -33.23 44.26
N GLN A 241 -6.36 -32.48 45.21
CA GLN A 241 -6.22 -32.94 46.59
C GLN A 241 -7.57 -33.24 47.25
N LYS A 242 -8.62 -32.45 46.97
CA LYS A 242 -9.98 -32.71 47.48
C LYS A 242 -10.55 -34.01 46.90
N PHE A 243 -10.35 -34.27 45.62
CA PHE A 243 -10.76 -35.55 45.01
C PHE A 243 -10.04 -36.73 45.64
N ASP A 244 -8.72 -36.62 45.86
CA ASP A 244 -7.93 -37.68 46.47
C ASP A 244 -8.37 -37.95 47.93
N GLN A 245 -8.68 -36.90 48.71
CA GLN A 245 -9.23 -37.01 50.06
C GLN A 245 -10.62 -37.68 50.08
N ALA A 246 -11.47 -37.42 49.10
CA ALA A 246 -12.79 -38.03 48.99
C ALA A 246 -12.74 -39.48 48.49
N GLU A 247 -11.78 -39.82 47.63
CA GLU A 247 -11.64 -41.16 47.06
C GLU A 247 -10.97 -42.16 48.03
N ALA A 248 -10.05 -41.67 48.87
CA ALA A 248 -9.32 -42.49 49.84
C ALA A 248 -10.22 -43.37 50.74
N PRO A 249 -11.23 -42.86 51.46
CA PRO A 249 -12.09 -43.70 52.31
C PRO A 249 -12.90 -44.72 51.51
N LEU A 250 -13.36 -44.37 50.30
CA LEU A 250 -14.09 -45.29 49.45
C LEU A 250 -13.22 -46.49 49.05
N ASN A 251 -11.97 -46.26 48.68
CA ASN A 251 -11.04 -47.33 48.34
C ASN A 251 -10.76 -48.25 49.54
N VAL A 252 -10.62 -47.69 50.74
CA VAL A 252 -10.46 -48.48 51.98
C VAL A 252 -11.69 -49.35 52.23
N SER A 253 -12.90 -48.77 52.17
CA SER A 253 -14.15 -49.50 52.41
C SER A 253 -14.40 -50.59 51.36
N ILE A 254 -14.14 -50.32 50.08
CA ILE A 254 -14.22 -51.33 49.01
C ILE A 254 -13.25 -52.49 49.29
N GLY A 255 -11.99 -52.19 49.63
CA GLY A 255 -11.01 -53.23 49.97
C GLY A 255 -11.39 -54.07 51.20
N GLN A 256 -12.03 -53.45 52.20
CA GLN A 256 -12.58 -54.17 53.37
C GLN A 256 -13.73 -55.10 52.98
N LEU A 257 -14.68 -54.64 52.15
CA LEU A 257 -15.79 -55.47 51.66
C LEU A 257 -15.28 -56.64 50.80
N GLU A 258 -14.26 -56.42 49.97
CA GLU A 258 -13.62 -57.48 49.19
C GLU A 258 -12.92 -58.52 50.09
N ALA A 259 -12.29 -58.08 51.18
CA ALA A 259 -11.73 -58.98 52.18
C ALA A 259 -12.82 -59.80 52.89
N GLN A 260 -13.92 -59.18 53.33
CA GLN A 260 -15.07 -59.86 53.92
C GLN A 260 -15.70 -60.86 52.94
N GLN A 261 -15.85 -60.47 51.67
CA GLN A 261 -16.37 -61.34 50.62
C GLN A 261 -15.55 -62.61 50.45
N ARG A 262 -14.21 -62.51 50.51
CA ARG A 262 -13.31 -63.67 50.44
C ARG A 262 -13.50 -64.62 51.62
N VAL A 263 -13.70 -64.08 52.83
CA VAL A 263 -13.98 -64.89 54.03
C VAL A 263 -15.31 -65.61 53.87
N ILE A 264 -16.40 -64.90 53.54
CA ILE A 264 -17.73 -65.49 53.37
C ILE A 264 -17.73 -66.59 52.30
N ARG A 265 -17.08 -66.35 51.15
CA ARG A 265 -16.97 -67.35 50.08
C ARG A 265 -16.21 -68.61 50.51
N ARG A 266 -15.17 -68.45 51.33
CA ARG A 266 -14.42 -69.59 51.88
C ARG A 266 -15.30 -70.42 52.82
N GLU A 267 -16.00 -69.78 53.75
CA GLU A 267 -16.91 -70.46 54.69
C GLU A 267 -18.06 -71.17 53.95
N LEU A 268 -18.65 -70.52 52.94
CA LEU A 268 -19.66 -71.13 52.07
C LEU A 268 -19.13 -72.40 51.40
N SER A 269 -17.91 -72.35 50.85
CA SER A 269 -17.29 -73.53 50.22
C SER A 269 -17.13 -74.69 51.20
N LEU A 270 -16.66 -74.41 52.43
CA LEU A 270 -16.47 -75.44 53.46
C LEU A 270 -17.81 -76.07 53.88
N LEU A 271 -18.84 -75.25 54.13
CA LEU A 271 -20.17 -75.73 54.51
C LEU A 271 -20.81 -76.57 53.41
N VAL A 272 -20.66 -76.16 52.15
CA VAL A 272 -21.16 -76.91 50.99
C VAL A 272 -20.44 -78.26 50.90
N ASP A 273 -19.13 -78.30 51.04
CA ASP A 273 -18.34 -79.54 51.05
C ASP A 273 -18.79 -80.50 52.17
N ASP A 274 -19.03 -79.98 53.39
CA ASP A 274 -19.52 -80.78 54.52
C ASP A 274 -20.94 -81.31 54.29
N ILE A 275 -21.86 -80.51 53.72
CA ILE A 275 -23.20 -80.97 53.32
C ILE A 275 -23.10 -82.11 52.29
N PHE A 276 -22.22 -81.99 51.30
CA PHE A 276 -22.00 -83.05 50.32
C PHE A 276 -21.52 -84.35 50.98
N ARG A 277 -20.55 -84.26 51.90
CA ARG A 277 -20.05 -85.41 52.67
C ARG A 277 -21.14 -86.06 53.51
N LEU A 278 -21.92 -85.29 54.25
CA LEU A 278 -23.01 -85.80 55.09
C LEU A 278 -24.12 -86.45 54.27
N ASN A 279 -24.45 -85.90 53.10
CA ASN A 279 -25.40 -86.51 52.17
C ASN A 279 -24.91 -87.87 51.66
N GLU A 280 -23.62 -87.97 51.35
CA GLU A 280 -23.00 -89.24 50.95
C GLU A 280 -23.08 -90.29 52.08
N GLU A 281 -22.84 -89.88 53.32
CA GLU A 281 -22.95 -90.75 54.49
C GLU A 281 -24.41 -91.15 54.78
N LEU A 282 -25.35 -90.21 54.64
CA LEU A 282 -26.79 -90.45 54.80
C LEU A 282 -27.28 -91.52 53.82
N ASN A 283 -26.82 -91.48 52.57
CA ASN A 283 -27.18 -92.45 51.53
C ASN A 283 -26.64 -93.86 51.83
N LYS A 284 -25.51 -93.97 52.55
CA LYS A 284 -24.91 -95.25 52.95
C LYS A 284 -25.53 -95.80 54.24
N THR A 285 -26.16 -94.95 55.06
CA THR A 285 -26.66 -95.33 56.38
C THR A 285 -28.04 -95.98 56.33
N LYS A 286 -28.16 -97.20 56.88
CA LYS A 286 -29.42 -97.96 56.96
C LYS A 286 -30.18 -97.76 58.28
N GLU A 287 -29.49 -97.42 59.37
CA GLU A 287 -30.11 -97.21 60.69
C GLU A 287 -31.01 -95.96 60.71
N PRO A 288 -32.29 -96.07 61.07
CA PRO A 288 -33.24 -94.95 61.03
C PRO A 288 -32.82 -93.76 61.91
N THR A 289 -32.33 -94.05 63.11
CA THR A 289 -31.94 -93.04 64.10
C THR A 289 -30.71 -92.24 63.67
N ARG A 290 -29.73 -92.90 63.05
CA ARG A 290 -28.53 -92.24 62.51
C ARG A 290 -28.86 -91.42 61.26
N ARG A 291 -29.75 -91.91 60.38
CA ARG A 291 -30.25 -91.13 59.23
C ARG A 291 -30.91 -89.84 59.68
N ASP A 292 -31.79 -89.91 60.67
CA ASP A 292 -32.49 -88.73 61.19
C ASP A 292 -31.50 -87.71 61.80
N ARG A 293 -30.47 -88.16 62.52
CA ARG A 293 -29.39 -87.26 62.98
C ARG A 293 -28.66 -86.56 61.83
N LEU A 294 -28.23 -87.31 60.82
CA LEU A 294 -27.55 -86.76 59.63
C LEU A 294 -28.44 -85.74 58.89
N GLN A 295 -29.73 -86.03 58.75
CA GLN A 295 -30.69 -85.10 58.13
C GLN A 295 -30.82 -83.79 58.91
N ARG A 296 -30.89 -83.85 60.25
CA ARG A 296 -30.95 -82.63 61.08
C ARG A 296 -29.68 -81.81 60.98
N GLU A 297 -28.52 -82.46 60.87
CA GLU A 297 -27.24 -81.78 60.74
C GLU A 297 -27.09 -81.12 59.36
N ILE A 298 -27.45 -81.83 58.28
CA ILE A 298 -27.55 -81.26 56.93
C ILE A 298 -28.44 -80.02 56.93
N PHE A 299 -29.66 -80.13 57.49
CA PHE A 299 -30.60 -79.01 57.55
C PHE A 299 -30.06 -77.82 58.35
N ARG A 300 -29.27 -78.07 59.40
CA ARG A 300 -28.58 -77.01 60.15
C ARG A 300 -27.53 -76.31 59.29
N LEU A 301 -26.70 -77.07 58.56
CA LEU A 301 -25.69 -76.50 57.66
C LEU A 301 -26.33 -75.73 56.50
N GLU A 302 -27.41 -76.22 55.91
CA GLU A 302 -28.17 -75.52 54.87
C GLU A 302 -28.69 -74.16 55.35
N ARG A 303 -29.16 -74.07 56.60
CA ARG A 303 -29.53 -72.77 57.20
C ARG A 303 -28.33 -71.82 57.32
N LEU A 304 -27.15 -72.34 57.68
CA LEU A 304 -25.93 -71.53 57.74
C LEU A 304 -25.50 -71.07 56.35
N VAL A 305 -25.56 -71.95 55.33
CA VAL A 305 -25.32 -71.59 53.93
C VAL A 305 -26.25 -70.46 53.50
N ASN A 306 -27.56 -70.60 53.73
CA ASN A 306 -28.53 -69.55 53.40
C ASN A 306 -28.24 -68.21 54.10
N ASN A 307 -27.74 -68.23 55.33
CA ASN A 307 -27.35 -67.01 56.05
C ASN A 307 -26.10 -66.37 55.42
N TYR A 308 -25.07 -67.16 55.14
CA TYR A 308 -23.85 -66.65 54.49
C TYR A 308 -24.10 -66.17 53.06
N GLU A 309 -25.01 -66.80 52.31
CA GLU A 309 -25.43 -66.32 50.99
C GLU A 309 -26.12 -64.96 51.11
N ARG A 310 -27.01 -64.78 52.09
CA ARG A 310 -27.62 -63.46 52.36
C ARG A 310 -26.56 -62.41 52.70
N ASP A 311 -25.63 -62.73 53.60
CA ASP A 311 -24.54 -61.82 53.96
C ASP A 311 -23.67 -61.47 52.75
N LEU A 312 -23.36 -62.45 51.90
CA LEU A 312 -22.64 -62.25 50.65
C LEU A 312 -23.38 -61.27 49.73
N THR A 313 -24.70 -61.44 49.57
CA THR A 313 -25.51 -60.53 48.74
C THR A 313 -25.53 -59.11 49.29
N LEU A 314 -25.58 -58.93 50.62
CA LEU A 314 -25.54 -57.62 51.27
C LEU A 314 -24.18 -56.94 51.08
N VAL A 315 -23.09 -57.67 51.32
CA VAL A 315 -21.71 -57.18 51.10
C VAL A 315 -21.49 -56.81 49.62
N GLN A 316 -22.01 -57.63 48.69
CA GLN A 316 -21.94 -57.33 47.26
C GLN A 316 -22.75 -56.09 46.88
N ALA A 317 -23.95 -55.93 47.43
CA ALA A 317 -24.79 -54.76 47.16
C ALA A 317 -24.12 -53.47 47.63
N GLU A 318 -23.55 -53.47 48.85
CA GLU A 318 -22.82 -52.31 49.37
C GLU A 318 -21.54 -52.05 48.58
N GLY A 319 -20.81 -53.11 48.18
CA GLY A 319 -19.63 -52.99 47.32
C GLY A 319 -19.94 -52.33 45.97
N ARG A 320 -21.06 -52.70 45.33
CA ARG A 320 -21.52 -52.04 44.09
C ARG A 320 -21.88 -50.58 44.32
N ARG A 321 -22.54 -50.27 45.43
CA ARG A 321 -22.89 -48.89 45.80
C ARG A 321 -21.63 -48.03 45.96
N LEU A 322 -20.64 -48.47 46.74
CA LEU A 322 -19.39 -47.73 46.92
C LEU A 322 -18.61 -47.58 45.61
N THR A 323 -18.58 -48.63 44.79
CA THR A 323 -17.94 -48.59 43.46
C THR A 323 -18.60 -47.54 42.57
N SER A 324 -19.93 -47.51 42.51
CA SER A 324 -20.66 -46.48 41.74
C SER A 324 -20.39 -45.06 42.25
N GLY A 325 -20.30 -44.87 43.57
CA GLY A 325 -19.93 -43.58 44.18
C GLY A 325 -18.53 -43.12 43.77
N ARG A 326 -17.55 -44.04 43.75
CA ARG A 326 -16.20 -43.77 43.27
C ARG A 326 -16.18 -43.40 41.79
N ASP A 327 -16.92 -44.11 40.95
CA ASP A 327 -16.95 -43.87 39.51
C ASP A 327 -17.57 -42.51 39.17
N VAL A 328 -18.57 -42.07 39.92
CA VAL A 328 -19.12 -40.70 39.84
C VAL A 328 -18.07 -39.67 40.22
N LEU A 329 -17.31 -39.87 41.31
CA LEU A 329 -16.22 -38.96 41.70
C LEU A 329 -15.12 -38.87 40.63
N ARG A 330 -14.72 -40.00 40.04
CA ARG A 330 -13.73 -40.03 38.96
C ARG A 330 -14.22 -39.33 37.70
N THR A 331 -15.48 -39.53 37.33
CA THR A 331 -16.08 -38.82 36.19
C THR A 331 -16.08 -37.32 36.43
N ARG A 332 -16.45 -36.88 37.63
CA ARG A 332 -16.40 -35.46 38.01
C ARG A 332 -14.97 -34.90 37.98
N ARG A 333 -13.99 -35.64 38.51
CA ARG A 333 -12.57 -35.27 38.44
C ARG A 333 -12.10 -35.05 37.01
N LEU A 334 -12.44 -35.96 36.10
CA LEU A 334 -12.08 -35.85 34.69
C LEU A 334 -12.73 -34.62 34.03
N GLN A 335 -14.00 -34.35 34.32
CA GLN A 335 -14.70 -33.16 33.80
C GLN A 335 -14.05 -31.87 34.32
N THR A 336 -13.74 -31.79 35.61
CA THR A 336 -13.05 -30.63 36.20
C THR A 336 -11.64 -30.47 35.62
N GLN A 337 -10.90 -31.55 35.43
CA GLN A 337 -9.59 -31.52 34.77
C GLN A 337 -9.68 -30.91 33.36
N GLN A 338 -10.62 -31.39 32.54
CA GLN A 338 -10.82 -30.89 31.18
C GLN A 338 -11.19 -29.40 31.15
N GLN A 339 -11.96 -28.91 32.14
CA GLN A 339 -12.29 -27.50 32.26
C GLN A 339 -11.03 -26.65 32.53
N PHE A 340 -10.21 -27.02 33.51
CA PHE A 340 -8.96 -26.31 33.79
C PHE A 340 -7.98 -26.37 32.61
N GLU A 341 -7.84 -27.52 31.95
CA GLU A 341 -7.00 -27.67 30.76
C GLU A 341 -7.45 -26.77 29.62
N ALA A 342 -8.76 -26.64 29.39
CA ALA A 342 -9.32 -25.76 28.38
C ALA A 342 -9.05 -24.27 28.68
N GLU A 343 -9.23 -23.83 29.93
CA GLU A 343 -8.93 -22.44 30.34
C GLU A 343 -7.43 -22.12 30.27
N ILE A 344 -6.56 -23.04 30.69
CA ILE A 344 -5.10 -22.89 30.57
C ILE A 344 -4.72 -22.79 29.09
N LYS A 345 -5.29 -23.64 28.23
CA LYS A 345 -5.05 -23.57 26.79
C LYS A 345 -5.48 -22.22 26.20
N GLN A 346 -6.67 -21.73 26.55
CA GLN A 346 -7.17 -20.44 26.09
C GLN A 346 -6.22 -19.28 26.46
N ASN A 347 -5.68 -19.28 27.68
CA ASN A 347 -4.72 -18.25 28.11
C ASN A 347 -3.35 -18.38 27.41
N ASN A 348 -2.91 -19.61 27.12
CA ASN A 348 -1.70 -19.84 26.31
C ASN A 348 -1.88 -19.34 24.87
N ASP A 349 -3.02 -19.61 24.25
CA ASP A 349 -3.34 -19.13 22.90
C ASP A 349 -3.37 -17.59 22.87
N ARG A 350 -3.98 -16.95 23.89
CA ARG A 350 -3.95 -15.49 24.07
C ARG A 350 -2.52 -14.95 24.16
N LYS A 351 -1.63 -15.61 24.90
CA LYS A 351 -0.21 -15.22 25.02
C LYS A 351 0.50 -15.28 23.66
N GLN A 352 0.27 -16.32 22.88
CA GLN A 352 0.83 -16.43 21.51
C GLN A 352 0.32 -15.33 20.58
N ASP A 353 -0.96 -14.95 20.68
CA ASP A 353 -1.51 -13.85 19.90
C ASP A 353 -0.92 -12.49 20.31
N LEU A 354 -0.66 -12.29 21.60
CA LEU A 354 0.06 -11.11 22.11
C LEU A 354 1.51 -11.06 21.60
N ASP A 355 2.21 -12.19 21.52
CA ASP A 355 3.55 -12.26 20.91
C ASP A 355 3.52 -11.89 19.41
N ARG A 356 2.46 -12.28 18.68
CA ARG A 356 2.27 -11.87 17.28
C ARG A 356 1.97 -10.39 17.17
N ALA A 357 1.16 -9.84 18.08
CA ALA A 357 0.86 -8.41 18.14
C ALA A 357 2.11 -7.58 18.40
N GLU A 358 2.98 -8.01 19.32
CA GLU A 358 4.26 -7.36 19.60
C GLU A 358 5.14 -7.27 18.35
N LYS A 359 5.28 -8.38 17.60
CA LYS A 359 6.05 -8.39 16.33
C LYS A 359 5.48 -7.41 15.31
N ARG A 360 4.15 -7.21 15.26
CA ARG A 360 3.52 -6.21 14.37
C ARG A 360 3.89 -4.80 14.81
N VAL A 361 3.82 -4.51 16.10
CA VAL A 361 4.22 -3.22 16.68
C VAL A 361 5.71 -2.93 16.42
N ASP A 362 6.57 -3.95 16.47
CA ASP A 362 8.00 -3.80 16.12
C ASP A 362 8.22 -3.47 14.65
N LEU A 363 7.45 -4.07 13.75
CA LEU A 363 7.49 -3.74 12.33
C LEU A 363 6.98 -2.31 12.07
N GLU A 364 5.94 -1.88 12.78
CA GLU A 364 5.44 -0.50 12.75
C GLU A 364 6.52 0.48 13.24
N ALA A 365 7.21 0.18 14.34
CA ALA A 365 8.33 0.99 14.84
C ALA A 365 9.47 1.11 13.83
N ARG A 366 9.86 0.01 13.17
CA ARG A 366 10.88 0.04 12.11
C ARG A 366 10.46 0.88 10.91
N ARG A 367 9.17 0.88 10.56
CA ARG A 367 8.63 1.73 9.48
C ARG A 367 8.63 3.19 9.89
N ASN A 368 8.24 3.50 11.12
CA ASN A 368 8.20 4.85 11.67
C ASN A 368 9.60 5.49 11.74
N ASN A 369 10.63 4.68 12.04
CA ASN A 369 12.02 5.14 12.14
C ASN A 369 12.72 5.41 10.79
N ARG A 370 12.03 5.25 9.66
CA ARG A 370 12.61 5.63 8.35
C ARG A 370 12.84 7.15 8.32
N PRO A 371 13.90 7.66 7.68
CA PRO A 371 14.15 9.10 7.61
C PRO A 371 13.01 9.82 6.91
N ALA A 372 12.67 11.03 7.39
CA ALA A 372 11.70 11.89 6.72
C ALA A 372 12.30 12.44 5.42
N VAL A 373 11.57 12.30 4.32
CA VAL A 373 12.08 12.70 2.99
C VAL A 373 11.45 14.01 2.53
N GLY A 374 10.29 14.40 3.08
CA GLY A 374 9.58 15.63 2.70
C GLY A 374 9.07 15.61 1.25
N ASN A 375 9.16 14.45 0.57
CA ASN A 375 8.80 14.30 -0.83
C ASN A 375 7.28 14.10 -0.99
N THR A 376 6.52 15.18 -0.88
CA THR A 376 5.06 15.17 -1.05
C THR A 376 4.66 15.37 -2.51
N ALA A 377 3.41 15.07 -2.84
CA ALA A 377 2.86 15.39 -4.16
C ALA A 377 2.95 16.90 -4.47
N LYS A 378 2.72 17.77 -3.48
CA LYS A 378 2.86 19.23 -3.62
C LYS A 378 4.29 19.63 -4.00
N VAL A 379 5.30 19.11 -3.30
CA VAL A 379 6.72 19.40 -3.60
C VAL A 379 7.08 18.94 -5.01
N ARG A 380 6.60 17.77 -5.45
CA ARG A 380 6.82 17.29 -6.83
C ARG A 380 6.16 18.17 -7.88
N VAL A 381 4.93 18.64 -7.64
CA VAL A 381 4.23 19.55 -8.55
C VAL A 381 4.94 20.89 -8.63
N LEU A 382 5.35 21.47 -7.49
CA LEU A 382 6.11 22.73 -7.46
C LEU A 382 7.46 22.58 -8.16
N SER A 383 8.17 21.47 -7.93
CA SER A 383 9.42 21.18 -8.61
C SER A 383 9.24 21.06 -10.13
N ALA A 384 8.20 20.37 -10.60
CA ALA A 384 7.88 20.25 -12.02
C ALA A 384 7.45 21.60 -12.63
N LYS A 385 6.74 22.45 -11.87
CA LYS A 385 6.38 23.80 -12.30
C LYS A 385 7.63 24.68 -12.41
N ALA A 386 8.54 24.61 -11.44
CA ALA A 386 9.77 25.38 -11.42
C ALA A 386 10.75 25.00 -12.56
N SER A 387 10.70 23.77 -13.07
CA SER A 387 11.56 23.32 -14.18
C SER A 387 10.91 23.40 -15.57
N SER A 388 9.61 23.69 -15.64
CA SER A 388 8.84 23.74 -16.89
C SER A 388 9.00 25.08 -17.60
N LEU A 389 9.38 25.03 -18.88
CA LEU A 389 9.44 26.22 -19.74
C LEU A 389 8.13 27.00 -19.78
N ARG A 390 6.99 26.29 -19.83
CA ARG A 390 5.66 26.88 -19.95
C ARG A 390 5.27 27.75 -18.76
N THR A 391 5.91 27.58 -17.61
CA THR A 391 5.71 28.45 -16.43
C THR A 391 6.24 29.86 -16.69
N TYR A 392 7.27 30.00 -17.53
CA TYR A 392 8.05 31.22 -17.72
C TYR A 392 7.83 31.85 -19.09
N ALA A 393 7.69 31.02 -20.12
CA ALA A 393 7.54 31.43 -21.49
C ALA A 393 6.51 30.53 -22.17
N ASP A 394 5.23 30.84 -21.97
CA ASP A 394 4.17 30.19 -22.73
C ASP A 394 4.14 30.75 -24.15
N PHE A 395 4.04 29.86 -25.15
CA PHE A 395 3.96 30.28 -26.53
C PHE A 395 2.50 30.60 -26.85
N PRO A 396 2.19 31.82 -27.32
CA PRO A 396 0.80 32.28 -27.44
C PRO A 396 0.13 31.70 -28.69
N LEU A 397 0.01 30.37 -28.76
CA LEU A 397 -0.47 29.60 -29.90
C LEU A 397 -1.78 30.16 -30.48
N GLU A 398 -2.73 30.49 -29.60
CA GLU A 398 -4.05 30.96 -30.03
C GLU A 398 -4.01 32.41 -30.54
N VAL A 399 -3.12 33.25 -29.99
CA VAL A 399 -2.92 34.62 -30.50
C VAL A 399 -2.28 34.56 -31.88
N GLU A 400 -1.22 33.76 -32.05
CA GLU A 400 -0.55 33.58 -33.34
C GLU A 400 -1.50 33.01 -34.41
N ARG A 401 -2.36 32.07 -34.02
CA ARG A 401 -3.44 31.54 -34.86
C ARG A 401 -4.38 32.66 -35.32
N LEU A 402 -4.89 33.47 -34.40
CA LEU A 402 -5.85 34.53 -34.71
C LEU A 402 -5.23 35.66 -35.53
N THR A 403 -3.97 36.00 -35.27
CA THR A 403 -3.22 36.99 -36.05
C THR A 403 -3.09 36.56 -37.50
N LEU A 404 -2.75 35.29 -37.78
CA LEU A 404 -2.66 34.78 -39.15
C LEU A 404 -4.01 34.70 -39.86
N LEU A 405 -5.10 34.40 -39.13
CA LEU A 405 -6.45 34.36 -39.69
C LEU A 405 -7.05 35.76 -39.95
N GLY A 406 -6.47 36.81 -39.37
CA GLY A 406 -6.93 38.19 -39.49
C GLY A 406 -6.16 39.05 -40.50
N LYS A 407 -5.08 38.50 -41.07
CA LYS A 407 -4.36 39.10 -42.21
C LYS A 407 -5.10 38.76 -43.51
#